data_AF-A0A495ZVD0-F1
#
_entry.id   AF-A0A495ZVD0-F1
#
_cell.length_a   1.000
_cell.length_b   1.000
_cell.length_c   1.000
_cell.angle_alpha   90.00
_cell.angle_beta   90.00
_cell.angle_gamma   90.00
#
_symmetry.space_group_name_H-M   'P 1'
#
loop_
_entity.id
_entity.type
_entity.pdbx_description
1 polymer ?
#
loop_
_entity_poly.entity_id
_entity_poly.type
_entity_poly.pdbx_seq_one_letter_code
_entity_poly.pdbx_strand_id
1 'polypeptide(L)'
;MDNGYTMRKVSFGFKLQSQKNVIKLGNMIDDMWGVHLHIMLLARRYRRMFGKDVSAYRLKRHVAKLKKRTKPHWKDLPSQVVQDVVLRYGKSQDAFFQNIKDRKAGLTTRKVGRPKIKPCHKYNSMTFTQAGYELADNRIKINCIETWFSFHKHREIEGLIKTITIKRDRCGDYWIYFSCENVDDSEPKPKTGKSAGFDYGNKTFLTSDEGNKIR
;
A
#
# COMPACT_ATOMS: atom_id res chain seq x y z
N MET A 1 -25.71 24.16 -16.33
CA MET A 1 -25.64 22.77 -16.79
C MET A 1 -24.49 22.14 -16.02
N ASP A 2 -24.80 21.46 -14.93
CA ASP A 2 -23.80 20.68 -14.16
C ASP A 2 -23.43 19.47 -15.02
N ASN A 3 -22.24 19.50 -15.62
CA ASN A 3 -21.66 18.29 -16.19
C ASN A 3 -21.29 17.39 -15.01
N GLY A 4 -22.15 16.41 -14.72
CA GLY A 4 -22.00 15.43 -13.65
C GLY A 4 -20.85 14.45 -13.90
N TYR A 5 -19.62 14.94 -14.00
CA TYR A 5 -18.43 14.11 -14.00
C TYR A 5 -18.27 13.48 -12.61
N THR A 6 -18.29 12.16 -12.56
CA THR A 6 -18.10 11.42 -11.32
C THR A 6 -16.60 11.33 -11.05
N MET A 7 -16.11 12.16 -10.14
CA MET A 7 -14.72 12.17 -9.70
C MET A 7 -14.29 10.79 -9.16
N ARG A 8 -13.18 10.23 -9.69
CA ARG A 8 -12.74 8.87 -9.33
C ARG A 8 -11.46 8.87 -8.49
N LYS A 9 -11.23 7.75 -7.78
CA LYS A 9 -9.98 7.48 -7.06
C LYS A 9 -9.01 6.73 -7.96
N VAL A 10 -7.80 7.26 -8.14
CA VAL A 10 -6.77 6.69 -9.03
C VAL A 10 -5.46 6.52 -8.28
N SER A 11 -4.65 5.55 -8.68
CA SER A 11 -3.29 5.40 -8.18
C SER A 11 -2.29 5.52 -9.33
N PHE A 12 -1.36 6.47 -9.22
CA PHE A 12 -0.26 6.66 -10.18
C PHE A 12 1.00 6.00 -9.65
N GLY A 13 1.53 5.01 -10.38
CA GLY A 13 2.73 4.27 -9.99
C GLY A 13 3.95 4.67 -10.84
N PHE A 14 5.08 4.93 -10.19
CA PHE A 14 6.36 5.28 -10.80
C PHE A 14 7.51 4.50 -10.15
N LYS A 15 8.51 4.12 -10.96
CA LYS A 15 9.71 3.45 -10.45
C LYS A 15 10.64 4.49 -9.82
N LEU A 16 11.20 4.22 -8.64
CA LEU A 16 12.29 5.02 -8.09
C LEU A 16 13.54 4.80 -8.94
N GLN A 17 14.31 5.87 -9.15
CA GLN A 17 15.60 5.76 -9.83
C GLN A 17 16.55 4.86 -9.03
N SER A 18 17.53 4.26 -9.71
CA SER A 18 18.61 3.55 -9.03
C SER A 18 19.52 4.56 -8.32
N GLN A 19 19.55 4.50 -6.99
CA GLN A 19 20.24 5.47 -6.14
C GLN A 19 20.63 4.79 -4.82
N LYS A 20 21.82 5.10 -4.29
CA LYS A 20 22.36 4.40 -3.10
C LYS A 20 21.50 4.56 -1.85
N ASN A 21 20.80 5.69 -1.72
CA ASN A 21 19.99 6.00 -0.55
C ASN A 21 18.69 5.18 -0.44
N VAL A 22 18.26 4.42 -1.48
CA VAL A 22 17.10 3.51 -1.37
C VAL A 22 17.28 2.44 -0.30
N ILE A 23 18.52 2.14 0.09
CA ILE A 23 18.81 1.23 1.21
C ILE A 23 18.12 1.67 2.50
N LYS A 24 17.95 2.99 2.72
CA LYS A 24 17.23 3.53 3.87
C LYS A 24 15.75 3.09 3.87
N LEU A 25 15.13 3.01 2.69
CA LEU A 25 13.75 2.53 2.55
C LEU A 25 13.65 1.03 2.85
N GLY A 26 14.65 0.26 2.41
CA GLY A 26 14.75 -1.18 2.69
C GLY A 26 14.84 -1.46 4.19
N ASN A 27 15.81 -0.84 4.86
CA ASN A 27 16.00 -0.97 6.30
C ASN A 27 14.72 -0.64 7.08
N MET A 28 14.03 0.44 6.67
CA MET A 28 12.79 0.86 7.30
C MET A 28 11.63 -0.14 7.07
N ILE A 29 11.51 -0.76 5.89
CA ILE A 29 10.55 -1.86 5.63
C ILE A 29 10.84 -3.06 6.53
N ASP A 30 12.10 -3.42 6.69
CA ASP A 30 12.51 -4.60 7.46
C ASP A 30 12.27 -4.36 8.96
N ASP A 31 12.55 -3.16 9.45
CA ASP A 31 12.22 -2.73 10.81
C ASP A 31 10.70 -2.69 11.06
N MET A 32 9.91 -2.20 10.10
CA MET A 32 8.44 -2.26 10.15
C MET A 32 7.94 -3.69 10.29
N TRP A 33 8.56 -4.63 9.58
CA TRP A 33 8.23 -6.05 9.71
C TRP A 33 8.56 -6.57 11.10
N GLY A 34 9.69 -6.18 11.68
CA GLY A 34 10.05 -6.50 13.08
C GLY A 34 8.97 -6.04 14.07
N VAL A 35 8.48 -4.81 13.92
CA VAL A 35 7.37 -4.29 14.73
C VAL A 35 6.09 -5.08 14.48
N HIS A 36 5.75 -5.37 13.22
CA HIS A 36 4.59 -6.16 12.82
C HIS A 36 4.59 -7.54 13.48
N LEU A 37 5.71 -8.26 13.39
CA LEU A 37 5.89 -9.57 13.99
C LEU A 37 5.64 -9.52 15.50
N HIS A 38 6.26 -8.54 16.18
CA HIS A 38 6.10 -8.37 17.62
C HIS A 38 4.65 -8.13 18.02
N ILE A 39 3.96 -7.18 17.37
CA ILE A 39 2.57 -6.85 17.74
C ILE A 39 1.62 -8.01 17.45
N MET A 40 1.83 -8.77 16.37
CA MET A 40 1.02 -9.95 16.06
C MET A 40 1.19 -11.04 17.12
N LEU A 41 2.44 -11.33 17.52
CA LEU A 41 2.73 -12.33 18.54
C LEU A 41 2.13 -11.93 19.88
N LEU A 42 2.26 -10.66 20.26
CA LEU A 42 1.65 -10.11 21.46
C LEU A 42 0.12 -10.24 21.44
N ALA A 43 -0.52 -9.88 20.32
CA ALA A 43 -1.96 -9.98 20.18
C ALA A 43 -2.46 -11.43 20.26
N ARG A 44 -1.77 -12.36 19.60
CA ARG A 44 -2.08 -13.81 19.68
C ARG A 44 -1.98 -14.32 21.11
N ARG A 45 -0.90 -13.95 21.83
CA ARG A 45 -0.69 -14.34 23.23
C ARG A 45 -1.78 -13.75 24.14
N TYR A 46 -2.06 -12.45 23.99
CA TYR A 46 -3.08 -11.76 24.80
C TYR A 46 -4.46 -12.40 24.61
N ARG A 47 -4.83 -12.73 23.38
CA ARG A 47 -6.07 -13.45 23.10
C ARG A 47 -6.10 -14.85 23.71
N ARG A 48 -5.00 -15.60 23.65
CA ARG A 48 -4.92 -16.93 24.25
C ARG A 48 -5.14 -16.88 25.77
N MET A 49 -4.58 -15.87 26.44
CA MET A 49 -4.66 -15.74 27.90
C MET A 49 -5.99 -15.14 28.39
N PHE A 50 -6.53 -14.14 27.67
CA PHE A 50 -7.66 -13.34 28.16
C PHE A 50 -8.93 -13.46 27.32
N GLY A 51 -8.91 -14.19 26.21
CA GLY A 51 -10.04 -14.29 25.26
C GLY A 51 -10.35 -13.00 24.48
N LYS A 52 -9.63 -11.91 24.76
CA LYS A 52 -9.88 -10.55 24.24
C LYS A 52 -8.83 -10.15 23.20
N ASP A 53 -9.19 -9.18 22.35
CA ASP A 53 -8.27 -8.59 21.39
C ASP A 53 -7.65 -7.29 21.95
N VAL A 54 -6.40 -7.00 21.56
CA VAL A 54 -5.69 -5.78 22.01
C VAL A 54 -6.03 -4.63 21.07
N SER A 55 -6.45 -3.49 21.63
CA SER A 55 -6.72 -2.31 20.81
C SER A 55 -5.45 -1.73 20.17
N ALA A 56 -5.61 -1.14 18.98
CA ALA A 56 -4.53 -0.46 18.27
C ALA A 56 -3.87 0.62 19.13
N TYR A 57 -4.66 1.38 19.92
CA TYR A 57 -4.12 2.38 20.85
C TYR A 57 -3.19 1.77 21.90
N ARG A 58 -3.56 0.64 22.51
CA ARG A 58 -2.71 -0.06 23.48
C ARG A 58 -1.43 -0.57 22.82
N LEU A 59 -1.51 -1.11 21.60
CA LEU A 59 -0.34 -1.53 20.84
C LEU A 59 0.60 -0.37 20.52
N LYS A 60 0.07 0.80 20.11
CA LYS A 60 0.86 2.01 19.85
C LYS A 60 1.65 2.44 21.09
N ARG A 61 0.99 2.51 22.25
CA ARG A 61 1.65 2.82 23.54
C ARG A 61 2.69 1.77 23.92
N HIS A 62 2.40 0.49 23.68
CA HIS A 62 3.30 -0.61 23.97
C HIS A 62 4.59 -0.52 23.14
N VAL A 63 4.48 -0.33 21.82
CA VAL A 63 5.65 -0.20 20.94
C VAL A 63 6.47 1.03 21.33
N ALA A 64 5.84 2.17 21.63
CA ALA A 64 6.54 3.37 22.09
C ALA A 64 7.36 3.14 23.37
N LYS A 65 6.87 2.32 24.31
CA LYS A 65 7.63 1.90 25.50
C LYS A 65 8.79 0.96 25.16
N LEU A 66 8.58 0.02 24.24
CA LEU A 66 9.64 -0.92 23.82
C LEU A 66 10.82 -0.21 23.15
N LYS A 67 10.56 0.77 22.28
CA LYS A 67 11.59 1.59 21.63
C LYS A 67 12.57 2.20 22.64
N LYS A 68 12.07 2.58 23.82
CA LYS A 68 12.87 3.22 24.89
C LYS A 68 13.61 2.23 25.79
N ARG A 69 13.17 0.96 25.86
CA ARG A 69 13.63 0.02 26.90
C ARG A 69 14.40 -1.18 26.35
N THR A 70 13.76 -1.96 25.47
CA THR A 70 14.23 -3.31 25.12
C THR A 70 14.55 -3.50 23.65
N LYS A 71 14.19 -2.54 22.81
CA LYS A 71 14.43 -2.56 21.36
C LYS A 71 15.15 -1.29 20.92
N PRO A 72 16.42 -1.08 21.34
CA PRO A 72 17.16 0.13 21.01
C PRO A 72 17.44 0.28 19.51
N HIS A 73 17.54 -0.83 18.75
CA HIS A 73 17.64 -0.76 17.27
C HIS A 73 16.38 -0.17 16.61
N TRP A 74 15.23 -0.16 17.30
CA TRP A 74 14.05 0.57 16.84
C TRP A 74 14.06 2.03 17.26
N LYS A 75 15.06 2.53 18.00
CA LYS A 75 15.09 3.93 18.45
C LYS A 75 14.92 4.89 17.26
N ASP A 76 15.61 4.59 16.18
CA ASP A 76 15.67 5.40 14.96
C ASP A 76 14.47 5.21 14.04
N LEU A 77 13.58 4.24 14.32
CA LEU A 77 12.33 4.09 13.57
C LEU A 77 11.49 5.35 13.71
N PRO A 78 11.10 6.00 12.60
CA PRO A 78 10.29 7.18 12.72
C PRO A 78 8.89 6.87 13.29
N SER A 79 8.36 7.81 14.08
CA SER A 79 7.09 7.59 14.80
C SER A 79 5.90 7.33 13.86
N GLN A 80 5.92 7.93 12.67
CA GLN A 80 4.91 7.74 11.64
C GLN A 80 4.88 6.30 11.11
N VAL A 81 6.06 5.69 10.96
CA VAL A 81 6.24 4.34 10.44
C VAL A 81 5.69 3.30 11.42
N VAL A 82 6.01 3.47 12.71
CA VAL A 82 5.45 2.63 13.79
C VAL A 82 3.92 2.73 13.85
N GLN A 83 3.39 3.93 13.64
CA GLN A 83 1.96 4.16 13.63
C GLN A 83 1.27 3.46 12.46
N ASP A 84 1.85 3.52 11.25
CA ASP A 84 1.33 2.83 10.08
C ASP A 84 1.23 1.31 10.31
N VAL A 85 2.27 0.68 10.89
CA VAL A 85 2.25 -0.75 11.22
C VAL A 85 1.05 -1.12 12.13
N VAL A 86 0.83 -0.34 13.19
CA VAL A 86 -0.25 -0.57 14.15
C VAL A 86 -1.62 -0.30 13.52
N LEU A 87 -1.75 0.73 12.68
CA LEU A 87 -2.97 1.06 11.97
C LEU A 87 -3.34 -0.02 10.94
N ARG A 88 -2.35 -0.59 10.22
CA ARG A 88 -2.55 -1.71 9.30
C ARG A 88 -3.10 -2.94 10.01
N TYR A 89 -2.60 -3.23 11.20
CA TYR A 89 -3.16 -4.29 12.04
C TYR A 89 -4.60 -4.00 12.47
N GLY A 90 -4.86 -2.79 12.98
CA GLY A 90 -6.19 -2.36 13.40
C GLY A 90 -7.22 -2.52 12.27
N LYS A 91 -6.92 -1.96 11.10
CA LYS A 91 -7.76 -2.11 9.90
C LYS A 91 -8.04 -3.57 9.54
N SER A 92 -7.03 -4.44 9.67
CA SER A 92 -7.20 -5.87 9.40
C SER A 92 -8.09 -6.57 10.44
N GLN A 93 -8.06 -6.14 11.71
CA GLN A 93 -8.98 -6.63 12.74
C GLN A 93 -10.40 -6.13 12.49
N ASP A 94 -10.55 -4.83 12.19
CA ASP A 94 -11.85 -4.21 11.95
C ASP A 94 -12.53 -4.88 10.75
N ALA A 95 -11.80 -5.10 9.65
CA ALA A 95 -12.29 -5.82 8.48
C ALA A 95 -12.73 -7.27 8.81
N PHE A 96 -12.01 -7.96 9.70
CA PHE A 96 -12.39 -9.30 10.15
C PHE A 96 -13.71 -9.28 10.92
N PHE A 97 -13.87 -8.35 11.87
CA PHE A 97 -15.09 -8.24 12.66
C PHE A 97 -16.28 -7.73 11.86
N GLN A 98 -16.04 -6.80 10.92
CA GLN A 98 -17.06 -6.32 10.00
C GLN A 98 -17.58 -7.47 9.13
N ASN A 99 -16.70 -8.29 8.55
CA ASN A 99 -17.14 -9.45 7.79
C ASN A 99 -17.97 -10.43 8.63
N ILE A 100 -17.65 -10.64 9.92
CA ILE A 100 -18.49 -11.47 10.79
C ILE A 100 -19.90 -10.87 10.94
N LYS A 101 -20.01 -9.55 11.12
CA LYS A 101 -21.30 -8.86 11.20
C LYS A 101 -22.09 -8.98 9.89
N ASP A 102 -21.44 -8.69 8.77
CA ASP A 102 -22.04 -8.76 7.43
C ASP A 102 -22.54 -10.18 7.11
N ARG A 103 -21.78 -11.21 7.51
CA ARG A 103 -22.20 -12.61 7.36
C ARG A 103 -23.42 -12.95 8.20
N LYS A 104 -23.50 -12.46 9.43
CA LYS A 104 -24.69 -12.65 10.28
C LYS A 104 -25.92 -11.93 9.72
N ALA A 105 -25.71 -10.81 9.05
CA ALA A 105 -26.74 -10.03 8.38
C ALA A 105 -27.07 -10.52 6.96
N GLY A 106 -26.44 -11.59 6.46
CA GLY A 106 -26.67 -12.11 5.11
C GLY A 106 -26.09 -11.26 3.97
N LEU A 107 -25.35 -10.19 4.26
CA LEU A 107 -24.77 -9.28 3.27
C LEU A 107 -23.59 -9.89 2.50
N THR A 108 -22.96 -10.94 3.04
CA THR A 108 -21.87 -11.66 2.36
C THR A 108 -21.81 -13.12 2.77
N THR A 109 -21.42 -13.99 1.84
CA THR A 109 -21.14 -15.41 2.09
C THR A 109 -19.65 -15.69 2.30
N ARG A 110 -18.79 -14.69 2.04
CA ARG A 110 -17.33 -14.83 2.09
C ARG A 110 -16.85 -15.11 3.53
N LYS A 111 -16.21 -16.26 3.75
CA LYS A 111 -15.54 -16.58 5.01
C LYS A 111 -14.14 -15.95 5.06
N VAL A 112 -13.86 -15.14 6.09
CA VAL A 112 -12.51 -14.60 6.32
C VAL A 112 -11.92 -15.09 7.64
N GLY A 113 -10.61 -15.34 7.64
CA GLY A 113 -9.86 -15.68 8.85
C GLY A 113 -9.32 -14.43 9.55
N ARG A 114 -8.84 -14.60 10.79
CA ARG A 114 -8.17 -13.54 11.54
C ARG A 114 -6.89 -13.06 10.84
N PRO A 115 -6.40 -11.84 11.17
CA PRO A 115 -5.14 -11.32 10.65
C PRO A 115 -3.99 -12.32 10.86
N LYS A 116 -3.26 -12.63 9.79
CA LYS A 116 -2.12 -13.54 9.81
C LYS A 116 -0.80 -12.75 9.89
N ILE A 117 0.21 -13.35 10.51
CA ILE A 117 1.58 -12.83 10.44
C ILE A 117 2.04 -12.89 8.99
N LYS A 118 2.42 -11.74 8.43
CA LYS A 118 2.99 -11.64 7.10
C LYS A 118 4.47 -12.04 7.19
N PRO A 119 4.97 -12.95 6.34
CA PRO A 119 6.41 -13.23 6.30
C PRO A 119 7.16 -12.00 5.78
N CYS A 120 8.44 -11.87 6.14
CA CYS A 120 9.25 -10.67 5.86
C CYS A 120 9.22 -10.26 4.38
N HIS A 121 9.48 -11.21 3.47
CA HIS A 121 9.46 -10.97 2.02
C HIS A 121 8.10 -10.49 1.48
N LYS A 122 6.99 -10.74 2.18
CA LYS A 122 5.67 -10.20 1.80
C LYS A 122 5.41 -8.84 2.43
N TYR A 123 6.04 -8.47 3.54
CA TYR A 123 5.90 -7.15 4.15
C TYR A 123 6.83 -6.16 3.43
N ASN A 124 6.34 -5.61 2.32
CA ASN A 124 7.19 -4.93 1.34
C ASN A 124 6.73 -3.52 0.99
N SER A 125 5.93 -2.87 1.84
CA SER A 125 5.47 -1.51 1.58
C SER A 125 5.34 -0.67 2.83
N MET A 126 5.37 0.65 2.65
CA MET A 126 5.18 1.68 3.67
C MET A 126 4.28 2.78 3.08
N THR A 127 3.41 3.36 3.89
CA THR A 127 2.43 4.37 3.43
C THR A 127 2.58 5.65 4.24
N PHE A 128 2.62 6.79 3.56
CA PHE A 128 2.71 8.10 4.19
C PHE A 128 1.52 8.98 3.81
N THR A 129 1.01 9.72 4.79
CA THR A 129 0.05 10.80 4.60
C THR A 129 0.76 12.05 4.09
N GLN A 130 0.00 13.06 3.64
CA GLN A 130 0.53 14.33 3.12
C GLN A 130 1.60 15.00 4.01
N ALA A 131 1.45 14.94 5.34
CA ALA A 131 2.45 15.50 6.26
C ALA A 131 3.79 14.72 6.32
N GLY A 132 3.84 13.50 5.76
CA GLY A 132 5.01 12.61 5.83
C GLY A 132 6.02 12.80 4.71
N TYR A 133 5.72 13.64 3.71
CA TYR A 133 6.58 13.83 2.55
C TYR A 133 6.51 15.26 2.01
N GLU A 134 7.53 15.65 1.25
CA GLU A 134 7.52 16.83 0.40
C GLU A 134 7.69 16.36 -1.06
N LEU A 135 6.93 16.92 -1.99
CA LEU A 135 7.00 16.59 -3.42
C LEU A 135 7.55 17.81 -4.18
N ALA A 136 8.58 17.57 -5.00
CA ALA A 136 9.17 18.59 -5.87
C ALA A 136 9.41 17.96 -7.25
N ASP A 137 8.52 18.25 -8.20
CA ASP A 137 8.49 17.65 -9.53
C ASP A 137 8.65 16.11 -9.54
N ASN A 138 9.80 15.59 -9.99
CA ASN A 138 10.12 14.16 -10.06
C ASN A 138 10.91 13.64 -8.84
N ARG A 139 10.94 14.41 -7.75
CA ARG A 139 11.62 14.06 -6.51
C ARG A 139 10.66 14.11 -5.33
N ILE A 140 10.86 13.20 -4.40
CA ILE A 140 10.09 13.13 -3.17
C ILE A 140 11.00 13.03 -1.95
N LYS A 141 10.79 13.90 -0.98
CA LYS A 141 11.46 13.83 0.32
C LYS A 141 10.59 13.03 1.27
N ILE A 142 11.17 12.05 1.93
CA ILE A 142 10.51 11.39 3.05
C ILE A 142 10.96 12.08 4.33
N ASN A 143 10.06 12.87 4.92
CA ASN A 143 10.38 13.82 6.00
C ASN A 143 10.99 13.13 7.20
N CYS A 144 10.50 11.94 7.50
CA CYS A 144 10.88 11.18 8.69
C CYS A 144 12.31 10.61 8.63
N ILE A 145 12.95 10.63 7.46
CA ILE A 145 14.36 10.27 7.23
C ILE A 145 15.13 11.37 6.48
N GLU A 146 14.52 12.54 6.34
CA GLU A 146 15.05 13.75 5.69
C GLU A 146 15.81 13.49 4.37
N THR A 147 15.31 12.55 3.55
CA THR A 147 16.02 12.09 2.35
C THR A 147 15.15 12.26 1.12
N TRP A 148 15.72 12.87 0.08
CA TRP A 148 15.13 13.00 -1.25
C TRP A 148 15.37 11.75 -2.11
N PHE A 149 14.34 11.30 -2.82
CA PHE A 149 14.38 10.20 -3.76
C PHE A 149 13.84 10.67 -5.10
N SER A 150 14.58 10.43 -6.18
CA SER A 150 14.12 10.70 -7.53
C SER A 150 13.33 9.51 -8.08
N PHE A 151 12.31 9.77 -8.90
CA PHE A 151 11.50 8.74 -9.58
C PHE A 151 11.33 9.03 -11.07
N HIS A 152 11.11 7.98 -11.85
CA HIS A 152 10.88 8.07 -13.30
C HIS A 152 9.44 8.53 -13.58
N LYS A 153 9.22 9.84 -13.68
CA LYS A 153 7.91 10.44 -13.97
C LYS A 153 7.61 10.38 -15.48
N HIS A 154 6.86 9.37 -15.93
CA HIS A 154 6.48 9.19 -17.34
C HIS A 154 5.07 9.73 -17.69
N ARG A 155 4.37 10.30 -16.71
CA ARG A 155 3.06 10.95 -16.85
C ARG A 155 2.82 11.90 -15.68
N GLU A 156 1.95 12.87 -15.90
CA GLU A 156 1.53 13.79 -14.84
C GLU A 156 0.68 13.08 -13.78
N ILE A 157 0.71 13.65 -12.58
CA ILE A 157 -0.10 13.18 -11.44
C ILE A 157 -1.31 14.10 -11.36
N GLU A 158 -2.48 13.54 -11.60
CA GLU A 158 -3.74 14.28 -11.60
C GLU A 158 -4.48 14.11 -10.27
N GLY A 159 -5.28 15.12 -9.92
CA GLY A 159 -6.10 15.14 -8.72
C GLY A 159 -5.34 15.42 -7.42
N LEU A 160 -6.04 15.25 -6.30
CA LEU A 160 -5.53 15.53 -4.97
C LEU A 160 -4.85 14.28 -4.38
N ILE A 161 -3.53 14.34 -4.21
CA ILE A 161 -2.75 13.25 -3.60
C ILE A 161 -3.11 13.12 -2.11
N LYS A 162 -3.76 12.02 -1.71
CA LYS A 162 -4.09 11.74 -0.29
C LYS A 162 -2.97 11.05 0.45
N THR A 163 -2.37 10.06 -0.18
CA THR A 163 -1.29 9.26 0.41
C THR A 163 -0.32 8.81 -0.66
N ILE A 164 0.93 8.60 -0.25
CA ILE A 164 1.91 7.89 -1.05
C ILE A 164 2.16 6.51 -0.45
N THR A 165 2.46 5.52 -1.28
CA THR A 165 2.93 4.21 -0.84
C THR A 165 4.21 3.88 -1.57
N ILE A 166 5.28 3.62 -0.82
CA ILE A 166 6.53 3.08 -1.36
C ILE A 166 6.49 1.56 -1.19
N LYS A 167 6.81 0.83 -2.27
CA LYS A 167 6.77 -0.63 -2.31
C LYS A 167 8.05 -1.19 -2.91
N ARG A 168 8.65 -2.16 -2.22
CA ARG A 168 9.74 -3.02 -2.70
C ARG A 168 9.15 -4.19 -3.48
N ASP A 169 9.60 -4.39 -4.72
CA ASP A 169 9.20 -5.56 -5.51
C ASP A 169 10.09 -6.78 -5.24
N ARG A 170 9.91 -7.85 -6.02
CA ARG A 170 10.67 -9.10 -5.83
C ARG A 170 12.11 -9.02 -6.34
N CYS A 171 12.40 -8.09 -7.25
CA CYS A 171 13.74 -7.85 -7.79
C CYS A 171 14.56 -6.90 -6.90
N GLY A 172 13.93 -6.34 -5.85
CA GLY A 172 14.56 -5.37 -4.95
C GLY A 172 14.42 -3.93 -5.42
N ASP A 173 13.70 -3.69 -6.53
CA ASP A 173 13.39 -2.36 -7.01
C ASP A 173 12.28 -1.72 -6.17
N TYR A 174 12.29 -0.39 -6.12
CA TYR A 174 11.32 0.38 -5.36
C TYR A 174 10.40 1.16 -6.29
N TRP A 175 9.12 1.16 -5.95
CA TRP A 175 8.07 1.88 -6.65
C TRP A 175 7.36 2.82 -5.69
N ILE A 176 7.00 4.00 -6.17
CA ILE A 176 6.14 4.93 -5.47
C ILE A 176 4.77 4.96 -6.14
N TYR A 177 3.72 4.86 -5.32
CA TYR A 177 2.33 4.95 -5.73
C TYR A 177 1.67 6.16 -5.07
N PHE A 178 1.15 7.07 -5.87
CA PHE A 178 0.38 8.23 -5.44
C PHE A 178 -1.11 7.90 -5.50
N SER A 179 -1.76 7.76 -4.35
CA SER A 179 -3.21 7.56 -4.27
C SER A 179 -3.90 8.91 -4.28
N CYS A 180 -4.61 9.18 -5.37
CA CYS A 180 -5.24 10.47 -5.67
C CYS A 180 -6.76 10.32 -5.65
N GLU A 181 -7.42 11.36 -5.18
CA GLU A 181 -8.86 11.57 -5.31
C GLU A 181 -9.11 12.74 -6.26
N ASN A 182 -10.35 12.94 -6.68
CA ASN A 182 -10.72 14.07 -7.54
C ASN A 182 -9.95 14.07 -8.88
N VAL A 183 -9.81 12.89 -9.47
CA VAL A 183 -9.28 12.75 -10.83
C VAL A 183 -10.45 12.76 -11.78
N ASP A 184 -10.37 13.61 -12.81
CA ASP A 184 -11.39 13.70 -13.84
C ASP A 184 -11.58 12.32 -14.50
N ASP A 185 -12.83 11.98 -14.76
CA ASP A 185 -13.12 10.81 -15.56
C ASP A 185 -12.61 11.08 -16.97
N SER A 186 -11.77 10.18 -17.50
CA SER A 186 -11.35 10.28 -18.89
C SER A 186 -12.60 10.24 -19.75
N GLU A 187 -12.78 11.23 -20.64
CA GLU A 187 -13.88 11.21 -21.58
C GLU A 187 -13.91 9.84 -22.27
N PRO A 188 -15.06 9.13 -22.26
CA PRO A 188 -15.17 7.88 -22.97
C PRO A 188 -14.90 8.16 -24.44
N LYS A 189 -13.75 7.70 -24.94
CA LYS A 189 -13.43 7.81 -26.36
C LYS A 189 -14.60 7.22 -27.16
N PRO A 190 -15.04 7.88 -28.24
CA PRO A 190 -16.14 7.39 -29.05
C PRO A 190 -15.84 5.94 -29.46
N LYS A 191 -16.71 5.02 -29.03
CA LYS A 191 -16.60 3.61 -29.43
C LYS A 191 -16.98 3.52 -30.90
N THR A 192 -16.22 2.77 -31.67
CA THR A 192 -16.46 2.57 -33.11
C THR A 192 -17.75 1.79 -33.42
N GLY A 193 -18.48 1.30 -32.41
CA GLY A 193 -19.67 0.46 -32.56
C GLY A 193 -19.37 -0.96 -33.06
N LYS A 194 -18.11 -1.28 -33.32
CA LYS A 194 -17.64 -2.60 -33.77
C LYS A 194 -17.06 -3.38 -32.61
N SER A 195 -17.41 -4.65 -32.51
CA SER A 195 -16.71 -5.60 -31.64
C SER A 195 -15.39 -5.97 -32.30
N ALA A 196 -14.28 -5.86 -31.56
CA ALA A 196 -12.96 -6.30 -32.01
C ALA A 196 -12.53 -7.54 -31.23
N GLY A 197 -12.12 -8.59 -31.95
CA GLY A 197 -11.54 -9.81 -31.38
C GLY A 197 -10.01 -9.80 -31.50
N PHE A 198 -9.32 -10.11 -30.40
CA PHE A 198 -7.87 -10.26 -30.38
C PHE A 198 -7.50 -11.58 -29.70
N ASP A 199 -6.79 -12.46 -30.41
CA ASP A 199 -6.30 -13.74 -29.90
C ASP A 199 -4.77 -13.69 -29.73
N TYR A 200 -4.30 -14.14 -28.57
CA TYR A 200 -2.87 -14.16 -28.23
C TYR A 200 -2.38 -15.60 -28.22
N GLY A 201 -1.40 -15.92 -29.09
CA GLY A 201 -0.89 -17.27 -29.26
C GLY A 201 0.62 -17.39 -29.15
N ASN A 202 1.10 -18.60 -28.88
CA ASN A 202 2.55 -18.88 -28.82
C ASN A 202 3.22 -18.87 -30.21
N LYS A 203 2.46 -19.13 -31.29
CA LYS A 203 2.98 -19.13 -32.67
C LYS A 203 2.91 -17.75 -33.35
N THR A 204 1.96 -16.92 -32.93
CA THR A 204 1.71 -15.58 -33.44
C THR A 204 1.29 -14.77 -32.23
N PHE A 205 2.09 -13.77 -31.86
CA PHE A 205 1.87 -12.97 -30.66
C PHE A 205 0.44 -12.39 -30.59
N LEU A 206 -0.06 -11.87 -31.72
CA LEU A 206 -1.42 -11.32 -31.81
C LEU A 206 -2.05 -11.65 -33.16
N THR A 207 -3.27 -12.18 -33.14
CA THR A 207 -4.12 -12.32 -34.33
C THR A 207 -5.39 -11.49 -34.11
N SER A 208 -5.69 -10.56 -35.03
CA SER A 208 -6.96 -9.84 -35.02
C SER A 208 -8.07 -10.68 -35.64
N ASP A 209 -9.32 -10.35 -35.33
CA ASP A 209 -10.52 -10.82 -36.03
C ASP A 209 -10.50 -10.54 -37.55
N GLU A 210 -9.83 -9.48 -37.98
CA GLU A 210 -9.54 -9.20 -39.39
C GLU A 210 -8.42 -10.09 -40.00
N GLY A 211 -7.86 -11.03 -39.22
CA GLY A 211 -6.84 -11.97 -39.69
C GLY A 211 -5.42 -11.40 -39.74
N ASN A 212 -5.21 -10.16 -39.29
CA ASN A 212 -3.88 -9.54 -39.22
C ASN A 212 -3.05 -10.21 -38.12
N LYS A 213 -1.81 -10.56 -38.45
CA LYS A 213 -0.91 -11.33 -37.58
C LYS A 213 0.31 -10.52 -37.22
N ILE A 214 0.54 -10.31 -35.93
CA ILE A 214 1.79 -9.82 -35.38
C ILE A 214 2.53 -11.03 -34.83
N ARG A 215 3.71 -11.32 -35.39
CA ARG A 215 4.58 -12.41 -34.93
C ARG A 215 5.51 -11.94 -33.82
#